data_AF-A0A951X6D9-F1
#
_entry.id   AF-A0A951X6D9-F1
#
_cell.length_a   1.000
_cell.length_b   1.000
_cell.length_c   1.000
_cell.angle_alpha   90.00
_cell.angle_beta   90.00
_cell.angle_gamma   90.00
#
_symmetry.space_group_name_H-M   'P 1'
#
loop_
_entity.id
_entity.type
_entity.pdbx_description
1 polymer ?
#
loop_
_entity_poly.entity_id
_entity_poly.type
_entity_poly.pdbx_seq_one_letter_code
_entity_poly.pdbx_strand_id
1 'polypeptide(L)'
;MSLQPIWRVAGRDAPLAEVVAQARRRDLPAGLSPAANGTDSDYAQIDLALAVEPVDKPGAIAPPPAPGLSFAGFTPRQRGALLAWQHMPAEPSPPAFSQLYLASLEVRLLENGDWSHKVLAELLQRASSESWARHRGLTRTVILAAWLLQDGSLLAKWIGEGLAAETELTVALGLQALLHTPATVAELLQLARAWGLANHTLHDAALALRLQTLQESLGADPLAYALDSLDPQALQPLPWRCQHRELRLQIPQPNLRPAL
;
A
#
# COMPACT_ATOMS: atom_id res chain seq x y z
N MET A 1 -23.67 -3.68 16.33
CA MET A 1 -23.02 -3.79 15.01
C MET A 1 -21.68 -4.49 15.21
N SER A 2 -21.36 -5.48 14.38
CA SER A 2 -20.04 -6.15 14.43
C SER A 2 -19.08 -5.44 13.49
N LEU A 3 -17.90 -5.04 13.96
CA LEU A 3 -16.84 -4.49 13.10
C LEU A 3 -16.10 -5.63 12.40
N GLN A 4 -15.69 -5.43 11.14
CA GLN A 4 -14.77 -6.38 10.53
C GLN A 4 -13.46 -6.44 11.34
N PRO A 5 -12.85 -7.62 11.55
CA PRO A 5 -11.66 -7.77 12.40
C PRO A 5 -10.48 -6.88 11.98
N ILE A 6 -10.42 -6.51 10.70
CA ILE A 6 -9.32 -5.73 10.13
C ILE A 6 -9.25 -4.30 10.66
N TRP A 7 -10.38 -3.71 11.06
CA TRP A 7 -10.42 -2.40 11.69
C TRP A 7 -9.75 -2.42 13.06
N ARG A 8 -9.16 -1.30 13.43
CA ARG A 8 -8.56 -1.09 14.76
C ARG A 8 -9.57 -0.36 15.64
N VAL A 9 -9.68 -0.78 16.90
CA VAL A 9 -10.74 -0.35 17.84
C VAL A 9 -10.13 0.09 19.14
N ALA A 10 -10.52 1.28 19.61
CA ALA A 10 -10.06 1.83 20.87
C ALA A 10 -10.45 0.92 22.04
N GLY A 11 -9.53 0.70 22.99
CA GLY A 11 -9.73 -0.20 24.13
C GLY A 11 -9.63 -1.71 23.81
N ARG A 12 -9.58 -2.10 22.53
CA ARG A 12 -9.32 -3.49 22.09
C ARG A 12 -7.91 -3.64 21.51
N ASP A 13 -7.53 -2.73 20.62
CA ASP A 13 -6.26 -2.76 19.92
C ASP A 13 -5.29 -1.75 20.57
N ALA A 14 -3.99 -2.10 20.59
CA ALA A 14 -2.95 -1.24 21.13
C ALA A 14 -2.89 0.10 20.35
N PRO A 15 -2.59 1.24 20.99
CA PRO A 15 -2.44 2.50 20.27
C PRO A 15 -1.23 2.48 19.33
N LEU A 16 -1.22 3.32 18.29
CA LEU A 16 -0.13 3.41 17.31
C LEU A 16 1.26 3.47 17.96
N ALA A 17 1.44 4.30 19.00
CA ALA A 17 2.73 4.48 19.65
C ALA A 17 3.29 3.16 20.20
N GLU A 18 2.42 2.32 20.76
CA GLU A 18 2.80 0.99 21.25
C GLU A 18 3.11 0.05 20.09
N VAL A 19 2.29 0.01 19.04
CA VAL A 19 2.56 -0.81 17.85
C VAL A 19 3.89 -0.44 17.21
N VAL A 20 4.19 0.85 17.07
CA VAL A 20 5.49 1.33 16.54
C VAL A 20 6.64 0.93 17.48
N ALA A 21 6.48 1.07 18.80
CA ALA A 21 7.49 0.68 19.76
C ALA A 21 7.78 -0.84 19.72
N GLN A 22 6.75 -1.66 19.58
CA GLN A 22 6.89 -3.10 19.39
C GLN A 22 7.52 -3.43 18.03
N ALA A 23 7.08 -2.75 16.96
CA ALA A 23 7.57 -2.94 15.62
C ALA A 23 9.06 -2.62 15.49
N ARG A 24 9.56 -1.58 16.19
CA ARG A 24 10.98 -1.23 16.25
C ARG A 24 11.87 -2.26 16.93
N ARG A 25 11.28 -3.13 17.78
CA ARG A 25 12.02 -4.24 18.41
C ARG A 25 12.10 -5.45 17.49
N ARG A 26 11.39 -5.43 16.35
CA ARG A 26 11.48 -6.43 15.30
C ARG A 26 12.39 -5.91 14.22
N ASP A 27 13.13 -6.81 13.60
CA ASP A 27 14.02 -6.53 12.48
C ASP A 27 13.22 -6.37 11.18
N LEU A 28 12.33 -5.38 11.14
CA LEU A 28 11.55 -5.08 9.95
C LEU A 28 12.45 -4.42 8.89
N PRO A 29 12.20 -4.67 7.59
CA PRO A 29 12.96 -4.04 6.50
C PRO A 29 12.58 -2.56 6.29
N ALA A 30 12.20 -1.83 7.35
CA ALA A 30 11.76 -0.45 7.27
C ALA A 30 12.25 0.37 8.47
N GLY A 31 12.69 1.60 8.20
CA GLY A 31 13.00 2.59 9.23
C GLY A 31 11.71 3.10 9.88
N LEU A 32 11.60 2.96 11.19
CA LEU A 32 10.45 3.42 11.97
C LEU A 32 10.86 4.60 12.84
N SER A 33 10.28 5.78 12.58
CA SER A 33 10.42 6.92 13.48
C SER A 33 9.42 6.81 14.63
N PRO A 34 9.75 7.30 15.84
CA PRO A 34 8.77 7.39 16.92
C PRO A 34 7.57 8.23 16.49
N ALA A 35 6.36 7.80 16.88
CA ALA A 35 5.15 8.57 16.64
C ALA A 35 5.27 9.95 17.33
N ALA A 36 4.86 11.01 16.63
CA ALA A 36 4.93 12.36 17.15
C ALA A 36 3.91 12.53 18.30
N ASN A 37 4.42 12.58 19.53
CA ASN A 37 3.72 12.84 20.78
C ASN A 37 2.78 11.71 21.26
N GLY A 38 3.03 11.25 22.49
CA GLY A 38 2.31 10.19 23.19
C GLY A 38 0.89 10.56 23.63
N THR A 39 0.03 10.98 22.70
CA THR A 39 -1.40 10.99 22.94
C THR A 39 -1.94 9.58 22.79
N ASP A 40 -2.68 9.09 23.80
CA ASP A 40 -3.39 7.79 23.77
C ASP A 40 -4.41 7.70 22.62
N SER A 41 -4.69 8.81 21.93
CA SER A 41 -5.61 8.86 20.80
C SER A 41 -4.91 8.49 19.50
N ASP A 42 -5.19 7.28 19.01
CA ASP A 42 -4.84 6.82 17.67
C ASP A 42 -5.91 7.28 16.68
N TYR A 43 -5.50 8.09 15.71
CA TYR A 43 -6.37 8.66 14.67
C TYR A 43 -7.22 7.61 13.92
N ALA A 44 -6.66 6.42 13.67
CA ALA A 44 -7.29 5.38 12.87
C ALA A 44 -8.15 4.41 13.69
N GLN A 45 -8.15 4.51 15.02
CA GLN A 45 -8.98 3.66 15.86
C GLN A 45 -10.46 4.09 15.86
N ILE A 46 -11.35 3.11 15.74
CA ILE A 46 -12.79 3.29 15.93
C ILE A 46 -13.10 3.21 17.42
N ASP A 47 -13.63 4.29 17.99
CA ASP A 47 -14.14 4.31 19.36
C ASP A 47 -15.63 3.99 19.37
N LEU A 48 -15.97 2.77 19.79
CA LEU A 48 -17.35 2.27 19.86
C LEU A 48 -18.17 2.87 21.01
N ALA A 49 -17.56 3.61 21.94
CA ALA A 49 -18.30 4.32 22.99
C ALA A 49 -18.97 5.61 22.47
N LEU A 50 -18.57 6.09 21.29
CA LEU A 50 -19.10 7.30 20.69
C LEU A 50 -20.50 7.07 20.09
N ALA A 51 -21.38 8.09 20.20
CA ALA A 51 -22.74 8.02 19.66
C ALA A 51 -22.80 7.69 18.16
N VAL A 52 -23.71 6.81 17.75
CA VAL A 52 -23.89 6.42 16.35
C VAL A 52 -25.36 6.55 15.97
N GLU A 53 -25.64 7.24 14.87
CA GLU A 53 -26.98 7.25 14.26
C GLU A 53 -27.01 6.19 13.14
N PRO A 54 -27.95 5.23 13.16
CA PRO A 54 -28.03 4.20 12.13
C PRO A 54 -28.34 4.79 10.76
N VAL A 55 -27.73 4.24 9.71
CA VAL A 55 -27.91 4.69 8.33
C VAL A 55 -28.20 3.49 7.43
N ASP A 56 -29.30 3.57 6.67
CA ASP A 56 -29.73 2.48 5.79
C ASP A 56 -28.90 2.38 4.50
N LYS A 57 -28.33 3.50 4.05
CA LYS A 57 -27.48 3.57 2.84
C LYS A 57 -26.17 4.33 3.10
N PRO A 58 -25.01 3.65 3.08
CA PRO A 58 -23.72 4.25 3.44
C PRO A 58 -23.28 5.39 2.51
N GLY A 59 -23.67 5.34 1.22
CA GLY A 59 -23.21 6.30 0.20
C GLY A 59 -23.88 7.67 0.18
N ALA A 60 -24.91 7.92 1.01
CA ALA A 60 -25.75 9.13 0.94
C ALA A 60 -25.61 10.01 2.20
N ILE A 61 -24.39 10.37 2.57
CA ILE A 61 -24.15 11.31 3.67
C ILE A 61 -23.88 12.70 3.09
N ALA A 62 -24.72 13.67 3.46
CA ALA A 62 -24.52 15.07 3.14
C ALA A 62 -24.47 15.91 4.43
N PRO A 63 -23.40 16.70 4.67
CA PRO A 63 -22.17 16.75 3.88
C PRO A 63 -21.27 15.51 4.11
N PRO A 64 -20.40 15.15 3.13
CA PRO A 64 -19.39 14.14 3.35
C PRO A 64 -18.40 14.60 4.45
N PRO A 65 -17.82 13.66 5.22
CA PRO A 65 -16.80 13.99 6.20
C PRO A 65 -15.56 14.60 5.52
N ALA A 66 -14.97 15.60 6.17
CA ALA A 66 -13.73 16.21 5.70
C ALA A 66 -12.57 15.18 5.75
N PRO A 67 -11.66 15.15 4.76
CA PRO A 67 -10.47 14.31 4.78
C PRO A 67 -9.60 14.59 6.02
N GLY A 68 -8.94 13.56 6.55
CA GLY A 68 -8.04 13.70 7.71
C GLY A 68 -8.71 13.85 9.07
N LEU A 69 -10.05 13.74 9.16
CA LEU A 69 -10.79 13.61 10.42
C LEU A 69 -10.75 12.18 10.96
N SER A 70 -10.61 12.03 12.28
CA SER A 70 -10.68 10.72 12.95
C SER A 70 -12.14 10.28 13.07
N PHE A 71 -12.37 9.03 13.44
CA PHE A 71 -13.71 8.56 13.77
C PHE A 71 -14.40 9.44 14.83
N ALA A 72 -13.65 9.95 15.80
CA ALA A 72 -14.15 10.88 16.81
C ALA A 72 -14.55 12.25 16.25
N GLY A 73 -13.91 12.69 15.16
CA GLY A 73 -14.24 13.94 14.46
C GLY A 73 -15.48 13.85 13.59
N PHE A 74 -16.02 12.66 13.35
CA PHE A 74 -17.25 12.47 12.57
C PHE A 74 -18.49 12.78 13.40
N THR A 75 -19.54 13.29 12.75
CA THR A 75 -20.88 13.38 13.36
C THR A 75 -21.44 11.98 13.62
N PRO A 76 -22.43 11.81 14.54
CA PRO A 76 -23.03 10.50 14.79
C PRO A 76 -23.56 9.79 13.54
N ARG A 77 -24.13 10.55 12.60
CA ARG A 77 -24.59 10.04 11.29
C ARG A 77 -23.45 9.61 10.38
N GLN A 78 -22.36 10.38 10.33
CA GLN A 78 -21.16 10.00 9.56
C GLN A 78 -20.51 8.73 10.12
N ARG A 79 -20.47 8.58 11.45
CA ARG A 79 -20.00 7.34 12.10
C ARG A 79 -20.86 6.15 11.70
N GLY A 80 -22.18 6.27 11.77
CA GLY A 80 -23.08 5.18 11.38
C GLY A 80 -22.94 4.77 9.93
N ALA A 81 -22.74 5.73 9.04
CA ALA A 81 -22.50 5.45 7.64
C ALA A 81 -21.13 4.82 7.35
N LEU A 82 -20.06 5.17 8.08
CA LEU A 82 -18.79 4.43 8.02
C LEU A 82 -18.99 2.97 8.45
N LEU A 83 -19.68 2.78 9.58
CA LEU A 83 -19.95 1.45 10.14
C LEU A 83 -20.90 0.62 9.27
N ALA A 84 -21.73 1.24 8.44
CA ALA A 84 -22.48 0.56 7.39
C ALA A 84 -21.58 0.24 6.18
N TRP A 85 -20.76 1.20 5.75
CA TRP A 85 -19.88 1.07 4.59
C TRP A 85 -18.84 -0.04 4.73
N GLN A 86 -18.28 -0.26 5.92
CA GLN A 86 -17.27 -1.32 6.14
C GLN A 86 -17.75 -2.73 5.73
N HIS A 87 -19.06 -2.96 5.65
CA HIS A 87 -19.62 -4.25 5.22
C HIS A 87 -19.73 -4.36 3.70
N MET A 88 -19.59 -3.23 2.99
CA MET A 88 -19.65 -3.10 1.54
C MET A 88 -18.46 -2.26 1.04
N PRO A 89 -17.21 -2.62 1.38
CA PRO A 89 -16.05 -1.78 1.09
C PRO A 89 -15.76 -1.69 -0.42
N ALA A 90 -16.36 -2.54 -1.25
CA ALA A 90 -16.30 -2.45 -2.70
C ALA A 90 -17.19 -1.33 -3.28
N GLU A 91 -18.08 -0.73 -2.50
CA GLU A 91 -18.87 0.43 -2.94
C GLU A 91 -18.05 1.74 -2.83
N PRO A 92 -18.31 2.72 -3.71
CA PRO A 92 -17.72 4.05 -3.61
C PRO A 92 -17.93 4.66 -2.22
N SER A 93 -16.89 5.26 -1.66
CA SER A 93 -16.93 5.89 -0.34
C SER A 93 -16.45 7.33 -0.35
N PRO A 94 -16.90 8.15 0.61
CA PRO A 94 -16.22 9.40 0.91
C PRO A 94 -14.71 9.17 1.15
N PRO A 95 -13.81 10.05 0.65
CA PRO A 95 -12.37 9.87 0.80
C PRO A 95 -11.86 9.70 2.23
N ALA A 96 -12.54 10.28 3.22
CA ALA A 96 -12.16 10.12 4.63
C ALA A 96 -12.36 8.66 5.12
N PHE A 97 -13.32 7.92 4.55
CA PHE A 97 -13.57 6.52 4.92
C PHE A 97 -12.47 5.61 4.38
N SER A 98 -12.13 5.74 3.10
CA SER A 98 -11.03 4.99 2.50
C SER A 98 -9.68 5.33 3.16
N GLN A 99 -9.47 6.60 3.52
CA GLN A 99 -8.27 7.02 4.27
C GLN A 99 -8.18 6.36 5.65
N LEU A 100 -9.25 6.39 6.46
CA LEU A 100 -9.26 5.75 7.78
C LEU A 100 -9.08 4.23 7.70
N TYR A 101 -9.70 3.62 6.69
CA TYR A 101 -9.58 2.19 6.43
C TYR A 101 -8.14 1.81 6.11
N LEU A 102 -7.52 2.45 5.10
CA LEU A 102 -6.14 2.17 4.74
C LEU A 102 -5.16 2.54 5.87
N ALA A 103 -5.41 3.62 6.62
CA ALA A 103 -4.61 3.96 7.80
C ALA A 103 -4.67 2.86 8.87
N SER A 104 -5.84 2.22 9.06
CA SER A 104 -5.96 1.06 9.95
C SER A 104 -5.15 -0.13 9.43
N LEU A 105 -5.24 -0.42 8.13
CA LEU A 105 -4.48 -1.50 7.48
C LEU A 105 -2.97 -1.31 7.60
N GLU A 106 -2.48 -0.08 7.39
CA GLU A 106 -1.05 0.25 7.51
C GLU A 106 -0.51 -0.05 8.91
N VAL A 107 -1.27 0.25 9.97
CA VAL A 107 -0.82 -0.09 11.32
C VAL A 107 -0.93 -1.59 11.59
N ARG A 108 -1.98 -2.27 11.08
CA ARG A 108 -2.07 -3.74 11.16
C ARG A 108 -0.89 -4.45 10.50
N LEU A 109 -0.32 -3.91 9.41
CA LEU A 109 0.91 -4.46 8.80
C LEU A 109 2.09 -4.47 9.78
N LEU A 110 2.10 -3.55 10.74
CA LEU A 110 3.11 -3.44 11.79
C LEU A 110 2.70 -4.15 13.08
N GLU A 111 1.61 -4.89 13.13
CA GLU A 111 1.27 -5.70 14.30
C GLU A 111 1.90 -7.11 14.19
N ASN A 112 1.91 -7.85 15.29
CA ASN A 112 2.48 -9.20 15.35
C ASN A 112 1.53 -10.28 14.81
N GLY A 113 2.07 -11.46 14.53
CA GLY A 113 1.31 -12.61 14.04
C GLY A 113 0.91 -12.47 12.58
N ASP A 114 -0.24 -13.05 12.21
CA ASP A 114 -0.66 -13.18 10.81
C ASP A 114 -1.29 -11.90 10.22
N TRP A 115 -1.20 -10.76 10.89
CA TRP A 115 -1.85 -9.54 10.43
C TRP A 115 -1.31 -9.06 9.09
N SER A 116 -0.01 -9.18 8.84
CA SER A 116 0.59 -8.82 7.55
C SER A 116 -0.03 -9.58 6.38
N HIS A 117 -0.20 -10.90 6.51
CA HIS A 117 -0.86 -11.74 5.50
C HIS A 117 -2.37 -11.46 5.38
N LYS A 118 -3.07 -11.25 6.51
CA LYS A 118 -4.51 -10.91 6.50
C LYS A 118 -4.77 -9.57 5.83
N VAL A 119 -3.95 -8.57 6.13
CA VAL A 119 -4.02 -7.25 5.48
C VAL A 119 -3.71 -7.37 4.00
N LEU A 120 -2.66 -8.11 3.62
CA LEU A 120 -2.35 -8.31 2.22
C LEU A 120 -3.52 -8.96 1.47
N ALA A 121 -4.11 -10.04 2.00
CA ALA A 121 -5.27 -10.69 1.39
C ALA A 121 -6.45 -9.72 1.23
N GLU A 122 -6.72 -8.91 2.25
CA GLU A 122 -7.75 -7.87 2.21
C GLU A 122 -7.45 -6.83 1.10
N LEU A 123 -6.22 -6.31 1.03
CA LEU A 123 -5.81 -5.32 0.01
C LEU A 123 -5.97 -5.86 -1.41
N LEU A 124 -5.56 -7.11 -1.65
CA LEU A 124 -5.71 -7.77 -2.95
C LEU A 124 -7.19 -7.96 -3.32
N GLN A 125 -8.03 -8.32 -2.34
CA GLN A 125 -9.48 -8.40 -2.56
C GLN A 125 -10.09 -7.04 -2.90
N ARG A 126 -9.60 -5.94 -2.30
CA ARG A 126 -10.10 -4.59 -2.62
C ARG A 126 -9.66 -4.15 -4.01
N ALA A 127 -8.42 -4.41 -4.38
CA ALA A 127 -7.91 -3.98 -5.68
C ALA A 127 -8.60 -4.61 -6.89
N SER A 128 -9.25 -5.76 -6.73
CA SER A 128 -10.06 -6.36 -7.78
C SER A 128 -11.41 -5.67 -8.00
N SER A 129 -11.75 -4.63 -7.23
CA SER A 129 -13.01 -3.89 -7.33
C SER A 129 -12.83 -2.51 -7.97
N GLU A 130 -13.83 -2.08 -8.75
CA GLU A 130 -13.76 -0.86 -9.55
C GLU A 130 -13.59 0.42 -8.72
N SER A 131 -14.21 0.48 -7.53
CA SER A 131 -14.12 1.64 -6.62
C SER A 131 -12.71 1.87 -6.07
N TRP A 132 -11.88 0.84 -6.11
CA TRP A 132 -10.49 0.84 -5.66
C TRP A 132 -9.49 0.83 -6.82
N ALA A 133 -9.97 0.65 -8.05
CA ALA A 133 -9.12 0.69 -9.23
C ALA A 133 -8.39 2.04 -9.29
N ARG A 134 -7.06 1.99 -9.42
CA ARG A 134 -6.17 3.17 -9.45
C ARG A 134 -6.20 4.02 -8.15
N HIS A 135 -6.76 3.51 -7.05
CA HIS A 135 -6.70 4.20 -5.77
C HIS A 135 -5.27 4.23 -5.24
N ARG A 136 -4.57 5.36 -5.41
CA ARG A 136 -3.14 5.49 -5.09
C ARG A 136 -2.78 5.09 -3.67
N GLY A 137 -3.67 5.36 -2.71
CA GLY A 137 -3.45 4.93 -1.33
C GLY A 137 -3.39 3.43 -1.18
N LEU A 138 -4.24 2.70 -1.91
CA LEU A 138 -4.28 1.24 -1.88
C LEU A 138 -3.01 0.67 -2.51
N THR A 139 -2.63 1.18 -3.70
CA THR A 139 -1.40 0.77 -4.39
C THR A 139 -0.19 0.92 -3.49
N ARG A 140 -0.07 2.04 -2.76
CA ARG A 140 1.01 2.23 -1.79
C ARG A 140 0.93 1.23 -0.65
N THR A 141 -0.23 1.01 -0.06
CA THR A 141 -0.35 0.04 1.04
C THR A 141 -0.03 -1.39 0.56
N VAL A 142 -0.36 -1.76 -0.67
CA VAL A 142 0.06 -3.05 -1.29
C VAL A 142 1.58 -3.13 -1.46
N ILE A 143 2.21 -2.10 -2.02
CA ILE A 143 3.68 -2.05 -2.18
C ILE A 143 4.38 -2.15 -0.81
N LEU A 144 3.88 -1.41 0.18
CA LEU A 144 4.39 -1.48 1.55
C LEU A 144 4.22 -2.88 2.14
N ALA A 145 3.06 -3.51 1.96
CA ALA A 145 2.81 -4.87 2.46
C ALA A 145 3.77 -5.88 1.81
N ALA A 146 3.95 -5.82 0.49
CA ALA A 146 4.88 -6.67 -0.25
C ALA A 146 6.32 -6.48 0.25
N TRP A 147 6.75 -5.23 0.46
CA TRP A 147 8.08 -4.95 1.00
C TRP A 147 8.25 -5.46 2.43
N LEU A 148 7.29 -5.22 3.33
CA LEU A 148 7.39 -5.72 4.71
C LEU A 148 7.39 -7.25 4.80
N LEU A 149 6.72 -7.91 3.85
CA LEU A 149 6.73 -9.37 3.69
C LEU A 149 7.94 -9.90 2.88
N GLN A 150 8.77 -9.00 2.33
CA GLN A 150 9.89 -9.33 1.44
C GLN A 150 9.46 -10.17 0.22
N ASP A 151 8.29 -9.88 -0.33
CA ASP A 151 7.67 -10.61 -1.44
C ASP A 151 7.82 -9.85 -2.77
N GLY A 152 8.95 -10.08 -3.46
CA GLY A 152 9.20 -9.48 -4.77
C GLY A 152 8.35 -10.08 -5.88
N SER A 153 7.91 -11.34 -5.74
CA SER A 153 7.03 -12.00 -6.72
C SER A 153 5.65 -11.34 -6.77
N LEU A 154 5.14 -10.90 -5.61
CA LEU A 154 3.92 -10.12 -5.53
C LEU A 154 4.06 -8.77 -6.24
N LEU A 155 5.19 -8.06 -6.06
CA LEU A 155 5.45 -6.82 -6.79
C LEU A 155 5.46 -7.05 -8.30
N ALA A 156 6.17 -8.08 -8.76
CA ALA A 156 6.24 -8.45 -10.17
C ALA A 156 4.85 -8.74 -10.77
N LYS A 157 4.05 -9.56 -10.06
CA LYS A 157 2.67 -9.86 -10.46
C LYS A 157 1.82 -8.60 -10.54
N TRP A 158 1.90 -7.74 -9.52
CA TRP A 158 1.10 -6.51 -9.44
C TRP A 158 1.43 -5.52 -10.56
N ILE A 159 2.72 -5.39 -10.87
CA ILE A 159 3.21 -4.58 -11.98
C ILE A 159 2.68 -5.15 -13.30
N GLY A 160 2.81 -6.46 -13.53
CA GLY A 160 2.35 -7.14 -14.74
C GLY A 160 0.84 -7.05 -15.00
N GLU A 161 0.04 -6.97 -13.94
CA GLU A 161 -1.42 -6.76 -14.02
C GLU A 161 -1.81 -5.30 -14.32
N GLY A 162 -0.85 -4.36 -14.33
CA GLY A 162 -1.11 -2.94 -14.63
C GLY A 162 -1.90 -2.21 -13.54
N LEU A 163 -1.80 -2.68 -12.29
CA LEU A 163 -2.56 -2.17 -11.14
C LEU A 163 -1.86 -0.99 -10.42
N ALA A 164 -0.63 -0.67 -10.81
CA ALA A 164 0.13 0.47 -10.28
C ALA A 164 0.01 1.72 -11.17
N ALA A 165 -0.15 2.89 -10.55
CA ALA A 165 0.02 4.16 -11.24
C ALA A 165 1.52 4.42 -11.52
N GLU A 166 1.85 5.25 -12.53
CA GLU A 166 3.23 5.43 -13.02
C GLU A 166 4.26 5.78 -11.93
N THR A 167 3.91 6.66 -10.98
CA THR A 167 4.82 7.03 -9.89
C THR A 167 5.07 5.88 -8.90
N GLU A 168 4.05 5.08 -8.63
CA GLU A 168 4.12 3.92 -7.73
C GLU A 168 4.77 2.72 -8.43
N LEU A 169 4.63 2.62 -9.75
CA LEU A 169 5.25 1.61 -10.61
C LEU A 169 6.78 1.64 -10.52
N THR A 170 7.38 2.83 -10.61
CA THR A 170 8.84 2.98 -10.48
C THR A 170 9.36 2.51 -9.13
N VAL A 171 8.64 2.81 -8.05
CA VAL A 171 9.03 2.37 -6.70
C VAL A 171 8.87 0.86 -6.55
N ALA A 172 7.76 0.29 -7.02
CA ALA A 172 7.53 -1.15 -6.98
C ALA A 172 8.64 -1.92 -7.72
N LEU A 173 9.06 -1.43 -8.89
CA LEU A 173 10.14 -2.02 -9.68
C LEU A 173 11.49 -1.95 -8.95
N GLY A 174 11.79 -0.82 -8.33
CA GLY A 174 13.00 -0.65 -7.52
C GLY A 174 13.05 -1.59 -6.32
N LEU A 175 11.93 -1.75 -5.62
CA LEU A 175 11.81 -2.67 -4.49
C LEU A 175 11.90 -4.13 -4.93
N GLN A 176 11.33 -4.49 -6.07
CA GLN A 176 11.48 -5.83 -6.65
C GLN A 176 12.94 -6.18 -6.96
N ALA A 177 13.69 -5.24 -7.53
CA ALA A 177 15.11 -5.41 -7.81
C ALA A 177 15.93 -5.62 -6.52
N LEU A 178 15.64 -4.85 -5.47
CA LEU A 178 16.25 -5.01 -4.14
C LEU A 178 15.93 -6.38 -3.51
N LEU A 179 14.79 -6.97 -3.84
CA LEU A 179 14.40 -8.33 -3.44
C LEU A 179 14.94 -9.41 -4.40
N HIS A 180 15.83 -9.05 -5.32
CA HIS A 180 16.45 -9.94 -6.29
C HIS A 180 15.43 -10.75 -7.11
N THR A 181 14.24 -10.20 -7.33
CA THR A 181 13.21 -10.84 -8.14
C THR A 181 13.37 -10.39 -9.60
N PRO A 182 13.55 -11.32 -10.56
CA PRO A 182 13.83 -10.97 -11.95
C PRO A 182 12.64 -10.28 -12.61
N ALA A 183 12.90 -9.52 -13.67
CA ALA A 183 11.83 -8.98 -14.50
C ALA A 183 11.09 -10.09 -15.25
N THR A 184 9.77 -9.94 -15.36
CA THR A 184 8.92 -10.82 -16.16
C THR A 184 8.44 -10.13 -17.44
N VAL A 185 8.03 -10.93 -18.43
CA VAL A 185 7.50 -10.43 -19.71
C VAL A 185 6.26 -9.56 -19.51
N ALA A 186 5.38 -9.94 -18.59
CA ALA A 186 4.17 -9.17 -18.28
C ALA A 186 4.52 -7.77 -17.78
N GLU A 187 5.53 -7.65 -16.92
CA GLU A 187 5.98 -6.36 -16.41
C GLU A 187 6.57 -5.49 -17.51
N LEU A 188 7.43 -6.05 -18.36
CA LEU A 188 8.02 -5.30 -19.47
C LEU A 188 6.97 -4.70 -20.39
N LEU A 189 5.87 -5.43 -20.65
CA LEU A 189 4.76 -4.91 -21.44
C LEU A 189 4.08 -3.73 -20.74
N GLN A 190 3.86 -3.81 -19.43
CA GLN A 190 3.25 -2.72 -18.66
C GLN A 190 4.18 -1.51 -18.52
N LEU A 191 5.49 -1.74 -18.33
CA LEU A 191 6.50 -0.68 -18.31
C LEU A 191 6.58 0.03 -19.66
N ALA A 192 6.58 -0.73 -20.77
CA ALA A 192 6.58 -0.16 -22.11
C ALA A 192 5.34 0.70 -22.38
N ARG A 193 4.16 0.27 -21.89
CA ARG A 193 2.92 1.07 -21.97
C ARG A 193 3.00 2.32 -21.11
N ALA A 194 3.39 2.18 -19.84
CA ALA A 194 3.45 3.27 -18.89
C ALA A 194 4.46 4.35 -19.28
N TRP A 195 5.59 3.95 -19.87
CA TRP A 195 6.65 4.87 -20.30
C TRP A 195 6.53 5.32 -21.76
N GLY A 196 5.48 4.89 -22.48
CA GLY A 196 5.24 5.28 -23.87
C GLY A 196 6.31 4.76 -24.85
N LEU A 197 6.91 3.61 -24.57
CA LEU A 197 7.93 3.01 -25.43
C LEU A 197 7.30 2.39 -26.68
N ALA A 198 8.01 2.45 -27.82
CA ALA A 198 7.53 1.91 -29.10
C ALA A 198 7.21 0.39 -29.08
N ASN A 199 7.76 -0.33 -28.10
CA ASN A 199 7.67 -1.78 -27.97
C ASN A 199 6.38 -2.28 -27.27
N HIS A 200 5.45 -1.39 -26.90
CA HIS A 200 4.23 -1.74 -26.17
C HIS A 200 3.23 -2.60 -26.98
N THR A 201 3.47 -2.79 -28.28
CA THR A 201 2.65 -3.59 -29.21
C THR A 201 3.23 -4.98 -29.49
N LEU A 202 4.40 -5.31 -28.94
CA LEU A 202 5.04 -6.61 -29.16
C LEU A 202 4.24 -7.74 -28.52
N HIS A 203 4.20 -8.88 -29.21
CA HIS A 203 3.68 -10.12 -28.66
C HIS A 203 4.62 -10.71 -27.60
N ASP A 204 4.05 -11.42 -26.62
CA ASP A 204 4.77 -11.99 -25.47
C ASP A 204 6.00 -12.81 -25.85
N ALA A 205 5.91 -13.64 -26.89
CA ALA A 205 7.06 -14.45 -27.36
C ALA A 205 8.23 -13.59 -27.85
N ALA A 206 7.96 -12.45 -28.51
CA ALA A 206 9.00 -11.54 -28.96
C ALA A 206 9.61 -10.76 -27.79
N LEU A 207 8.80 -10.41 -26.77
CA LEU A 207 9.28 -9.80 -25.54
C LEU A 207 10.14 -10.76 -24.71
N ALA A 208 9.72 -12.02 -24.61
CA ALA A 208 10.49 -13.07 -23.94
C ALA A 208 11.87 -13.25 -24.58
N LEU A 209 11.91 -13.36 -25.91
CA LEU A 209 13.17 -13.46 -26.66
C LEU A 209 14.07 -12.23 -26.41
N ARG A 210 13.50 -11.01 -26.46
CA ARG A 210 14.25 -9.78 -26.19
C ARG A 210 14.79 -9.71 -24.78
N LEU A 211 13.99 -10.11 -23.78
CA LEU A 211 14.43 -10.16 -22.38
C LEU A 211 15.58 -11.15 -22.23
N GLN A 212 15.49 -12.34 -22.83
CA GLN A 212 16.56 -13.32 -22.80
C GLN A 212 17.84 -12.80 -23.47
N THR A 213 17.74 -12.23 -24.67
CA THR A 213 18.90 -11.64 -25.36
C THR A 213 19.53 -10.50 -24.54
N LEU A 214 18.71 -9.68 -23.88
CA LEU A 214 19.19 -8.62 -23.00
C LEU A 214 19.93 -9.19 -21.78
N GLN A 215 19.36 -10.21 -21.13
CA GLN A 215 20.00 -10.91 -20.01
C GLN A 215 21.35 -11.51 -20.40
N GLU A 216 21.42 -12.17 -21.56
CA GLU A 216 22.67 -12.73 -22.10
C GLU A 216 23.70 -11.62 -22.39
N SER A 217 23.26 -10.47 -22.88
CA SER A 217 24.15 -9.34 -23.21
C SER A 217 24.67 -8.61 -21.97
N LEU A 218 23.83 -8.47 -20.94
CA LEU A 218 24.19 -7.81 -19.67
C LEU A 218 24.96 -8.76 -18.73
N GLY A 219 24.83 -10.08 -18.93
CA GLY A 219 25.35 -11.10 -18.01
C GLY A 219 24.58 -11.19 -16.70
N ALA A 220 23.41 -10.54 -16.59
CA ALA A 220 22.59 -10.43 -15.40
C ALA A 220 21.12 -10.13 -15.75
N ASP A 221 20.23 -10.24 -14.77
CA ASP A 221 18.85 -9.74 -14.91
C ASP A 221 18.86 -8.20 -15.13
N PRO A 222 18.00 -7.63 -16.00
CA PRO A 222 18.01 -6.21 -16.29
C PRO A 222 17.73 -5.34 -15.05
N LEU A 223 16.91 -5.81 -14.10
CA LEU A 223 16.66 -5.06 -12.87
C LEU A 223 17.87 -5.06 -11.96
N ALA A 224 18.58 -6.19 -11.86
CA ALA A 224 19.83 -6.27 -11.11
C ALA A 224 20.90 -5.37 -11.72
N TYR A 225 21.07 -5.42 -13.05
CA TYR A 225 21.99 -4.54 -13.76
C TYR A 225 21.66 -3.06 -13.58
N ALA A 226 20.37 -2.70 -13.68
CA ALA A 226 19.91 -1.32 -13.47
C ALA A 226 20.16 -0.85 -12.03
N LEU A 227 19.96 -1.72 -11.05
CA LEU A 227 20.21 -1.44 -9.63
C LEU A 227 21.70 -1.20 -9.35
N ASP A 228 22.58 -2.04 -9.91
CA ASP A 228 24.04 -1.92 -9.77
C ASP A 228 24.61 -0.66 -10.44
N SER A 229 23.88 -0.11 -11.41
CA SER A 229 24.24 1.13 -12.11
C SER A 229 23.84 2.40 -11.35
N LEU A 230 23.11 2.29 -10.24
CA LEU A 230 22.70 3.45 -9.44
C LEU A 230 23.80 3.95 -8.51
N ASP A 231 23.75 5.26 -8.21
CA ASP A 231 24.52 5.83 -7.11
C ASP A 231 24.10 5.16 -5.78
N PRO A 232 25.03 4.75 -4.90
CA PRO A 232 24.70 4.20 -3.58
C PRO A 232 23.74 5.07 -2.74
N GLN A 233 23.70 6.38 -2.95
CA GLN A 233 22.73 7.28 -2.31
C GLN A 233 21.28 7.02 -2.73
N ALA A 234 21.05 6.50 -3.94
CA ALA A 234 19.72 6.16 -4.44
C ALA A 234 19.11 4.94 -3.73
N LEU A 235 19.93 4.18 -2.98
CA LEU A 235 19.51 3.03 -2.18
C LEU A 235 19.11 3.43 -0.76
N GLN A 236 19.38 4.67 -0.34
CA GLN A 236 19.07 5.12 1.02
C GLN A 236 17.56 5.14 1.25
N PRO A 237 17.08 4.70 2.43
CA PRO A 237 15.66 4.79 2.77
C PRO A 237 15.14 6.22 2.72
N LEU A 238 14.00 6.40 2.06
CA LEU A 238 13.29 7.68 1.96
C LEU A 238 11.95 7.60 2.70
N PRO A 239 11.40 8.74 3.17
CA PRO A 239 10.09 8.78 3.80
C PRO A 239 9.00 8.14 2.93
N TRP A 240 8.27 7.19 3.51
CA TRP A 240 7.13 6.54 2.89
C TRP A 240 5.85 7.32 3.17
N ARG A 241 5.09 7.62 2.12
CA ARG A 241 3.83 8.37 2.24
C ARG A 241 2.68 7.46 2.70
N CYS A 242 2.58 7.31 4.01
CA CYS A 242 1.51 6.59 4.71
C CYS A 242 0.17 7.34 4.62
N GLN A 243 -0.93 6.59 4.68
CA GLN A 243 -2.28 7.10 4.93
C GLN A 243 -2.48 7.48 6.39
N HIS A 244 -1.85 6.74 7.31
CA HIS A 244 -1.85 7.08 8.73
C HIS A 244 -0.98 8.32 8.97
N ARG A 245 -1.62 9.44 9.30
CA ARG A 245 -0.99 10.76 9.37
C ARG A 245 0.11 10.91 10.42
N GLU A 246 0.16 10.02 11.41
CA GLU A 246 1.20 9.98 12.46
C GLU A 246 2.20 8.84 12.27
N LEU A 247 1.96 7.92 11.33
CA LEU A 247 2.90 6.86 11.01
C LEU A 247 4.03 7.44 10.15
N ARG A 248 5.27 7.17 10.54
CA ARG A 248 6.47 7.67 9.88
C ARG A 248 7.38 6.49 9.58
N LEU A 249 7.27 6.00 8.35
CA LEU A 249 8.05 4.92 7.79
C LEU A 249 9.10 5.47 6.82
N GLN A 250 10.22 4.78 6.71
CA GLN A 250 11.24 4.98 5.69
C GLN A 250 11.55 3.63 5.05
N ILE A 251 11.50 3.57 3.71
CA ILE A 251 11.87 2.37 2.95
C ILE A 251 12.75 2.81 1.77
N PRO A 252 13.61 1.92 1.23
CA PRO A 252 14.31 2.19 -0.03
C PRO A 252 13.31 2.51 -1.14
N GLN A 253 13.64 3.45 -2.03
CA GLN A 253 12.80 3.82 -3.18
C GLN A 253 13.67 4.06 -4.43
N PRO A 254 14.51 3.10 -4.86
CA PRO A 254 15.40 3.32 -5.99
C PRO A 254 14.61 3.50 -7.29
N ASN A 255 15.01 4.48 -8.10
CA ASN A 255 14.41 4.74 -9.40
C ASN A 255 15.26 4.09 -10.50
N LEU A 256 14.79 2.96 -11.04
CA LEU A 256 15.49 2.22 -12.09
C LEU A 256 15.23 2.77 -13.50
N ARG A 257 14.24 3.65 -13.69
CA ARG A 257 13.84 4.15 -15.01
C ARG A 257 15.00 4.78 -15.82
N PRO A 258 15.94 5.53 -15.24
CA PRO A 258 17.05 6.11 -16.01
C PRO A 258 18.03 5.06 -16.57
N ALA A 259 18.08 3.87 -15.97
CA ALA A 259 19.01 2.80 -16.32
C ALA A 259 18.38 1.69 -17.19
N LEU A 260 17.05 1.72 -17.38
CA LEU A 260 16.26 0.77 -18.17
C LEU A 260 15.80 1.41 -19.49
#